data_AF-A0A2V6QS08-F1
#
_entry.id   AF-A0A2V6QS08-F1
#
_cell.length_a   1.000
_cell.length_b   1.000
_cell.length_c   1.000
_cell.angle_alpha   90.00
_cell.angle_beta   90.00
_cell.angle_gamma   90.00
#
_symmetry.space_group_name_H-M   'P 1'
#
loop_
_entity.id
_entity.type
_entity.pdbx_description
1 polymer ?
#
loop_
_entity_poly.entity_id
_entity_poly.type
_entity_poly.pdbx_seq_one_letter_code
_entity_poly.pdbx_strand_id
1 'polypeptide(L)'
;MTMEAPAALLPAPFTVSMMKSPGQTRNARSRSRCIVGLRPATRASALPDLGADPIDHLLALDPGGRGIGRFFQPGGARRAADTLRRARRVLVTTGFVVDSGAAETDGPPGAAVLGRALRALGAEVRYVTDAVTAPVLSAALTALGEAADVIAWPDGDDAARRLLASERPTHLVAIERPGRARDGTYRNMRGADVSEWNAGIDELFVRAGRVTTVGVGDGGNEIGMGNVRARLAKGGGLAARIASVVSVDHLVVAGVSNWGAYGIVAHLGRLAGRPLLHTPDDERRLVTACVAAGACDGVTRRREPTVDGLALDTHAALVTLLGVAAKARA
;
A
#
# COMPACT_ATOMS: atom_id res chain seq x y z
N MET A 1 -47.93 17.24 41.42
CA MET A 1 -47.99 17.81 40.06
C MET A 1 -47.26 16.86 39.13
N THR A 2 -48.00 15.89 38.61
CA THR A 2 -47.55 14.91 37.63
C THR A 2 -47.90 15.44 36.24
N MET A 3 -46.91 15.60 35.35
CA MET A 3 -47.14 15.81 33.92
C MET A 3 -46.56 14.61 33.16
N GLU A 4 -47.45 13.90 32.49
CA GLU A 4 -47.17 12.89 31.46
C GLU A 4 -47.02 13.54 30.08
N ALA A 5 -46.20 12.91 29.22
CA ALA A 5 -46.46 12.54 27.81
C ALA A 5 -45.12 12.29 27.05
N PRO A 6 -45.10 11.61 25.89
CA PRO A 6 -45.81 10.37 25.52
C PRO A 6 -44.86 9.29 24.91
N ALA A 7 -45.38 8.06 24.79
CA ALA A 7 -44.73 6.88 24.24
C ALA A 7 -44.77 6.83 22.69
N ALA A 8 -43.70 6.33 22.07
CA ALA A 8 -43.59 6.10 20.62
C ALA A 8 -43.97 4.66 20.24
N LEU A 9 -44.78 4.53 19.20
CA LEU A 9 -45.27 3.27 18.60
C LEU A 9 -44.16 2.50 17.85
N LEU A 10 -44.14 1.18 18.01
CA LEU A 10 -43.46 0.22 17.12
C LEU A 10 -44.49 -0.50 16.22
N PRO A 11 -44.23 -0.71 14.92
CA PRO A 11 -45.13 -1.48 14.05
C PRO A 11 -44.85 -3.00 14.08
N ALA A 12 -45.93 -3.77 13.92
CA ALA A 12 -46.01 -5.23 13.93
C ALA A 12 -45.58 -5.89 12.58
N PRO A 13 -45.27 -7.21 12.55
CA PRO A 13 -44.63 -7.86 11.41
C PRO A 13 -45.59 -8.27 10.27
N PHE A 14 -45.09 -8.20 9.03
CA PHE A 14 -45.79 -8.64 7.82
C PHE A 14 -45.65 -10.16 7.59
N THR A 15 -46.78 -10.84 7.41
CA THR A 15 -46.89 -12.24 6.95
C THR A 15 -47.08 -12.29 5.43
N VAL A 16 -46.32 -13.17 4.76
CA VAL A 16 -46.41 -13.42 3.31
C VAL A 16 -47.41 -14.53 3.03
N SER A 17 -48.42 -14.26 2.20
CA SER A 17 -49.41 -15.24 1.74
C SER A 17 -49.04 -15.76 0.35
N MET A 18 -48.92 -17.09 0.22
CA MET A 18 -48.78 -17.79 -1.06
C MET A 18 -50.13 -17.87 -1.79
N MET A 19 -50.17 -17.46 -3.05
CA MET A 19 -51.27 -17.80 -3.96
C MET A 19 -50.78 -18.64 -5.15
N LYS A 20 -51.54 -19.70 -5.42
CA LYS A 20 -51.34 -20.73 -6.45
C LYS A 20 -51.63 -20.20 -7.87
N SER A 21 -50.87 -20.67 -8.84
CA SER A 21 -51.12 -20.51 -10.29
C SER A 21 -52.22 -21.45 -10.81
N PRO A 22 -52.88 -21.07 -11.91
CA PRO A 22 -53.46 -22.04 -12.83
C PRO A 22 -52.99 -21.85 -14.30
N GLY A 23 -52.87 -22.98 -15.01
CA GLY A 23 -53.31 -23.09 -16.41
C GLY A 23 -52.27 -22.97 -17.53
N GLN A 24 -52.00 -24.10 -18.21
CA GLN A 24 -51.24 -24.23 -19.47
C GLN A 24 -52.05 -23.75 -20.71
N THR A 25 -51.38 -23.23 -21.74
CA THR A 25 -51.14 -23.89 -23.06
C THR A 25 -50.88 -22.93 -24.25
N ARG A 26 -50.00 -23.41 -25.16
CA ARG A 26 -49.86 -23.16 -26.63
C ARG A 26 -49.05 -21.96 -27.18
N ASN A 27 -47.80 -22.28 -27.52
CA ASN A 27 -47.12 -22.18 -28.82
C ASN A 27 -47.38 -20.98 -29.78
N ALA A 28 -46.37 -20.10 -29.94
CA ALA A 28 -46.14 -19.35 -31.17
C ALA A 28 -44.64 -18.98 -31.32
N ARG A 29 -44.05 -19.36 -32.46
CA ARG A 29 -42.68 -19.02 -32.87
C ARG A 29 -42.58 -17.52 -33.19
N SER A 30 -41.62 -16.80 -32.62
CA SER A 30 -41.17 -15.51 -33.16
C SER A 30 -39.71 -15.20 -32.80
N ARG A 31 -38.85 -15.43 -33.79
CA ARG A 31 -37.55 -14.82 -34.13
C ARG A 31 -36.80 -14.04 -33.04
N SER A 32 -35.67 -14.60 -32.63
CA SER A 32 -34.57 -13.93 -31.93
C SER A 32 -34.13 -12.66 -32.66
N ARG A 33 -34.31 -11.49 -32.03
CA ARG A 33 -33.53 -10.30 -32.37
C ARG A 33 -32.30 -10.28 -31.47
N CYS A 34 -31.17 -10.59 -32.07
CA CYS A 34 -29.85 -10.36 -31.52
C CYS A 34 -29.69 -8.85 -31.28
N ILE A 35 -29.59 -8.43 -30.02
CA ILE A 35 -29.13 -7.09 -29.68
C ILE A 35 -27.62 -7.10 -29.89
N VAL A 36 -27.20 -6.80 -31.11
CA VAL A 36 -25.82 -6.47 -31.46
C VAL A 36 -25.61 -5.03 -31.01
N GLY A 37 -24.85 -4.81 -29.94
CA GLY A 37 -24.61 -3.45 -29.46
C GLY A 37 -23.93 -3.28 -28.12
N LEU A 38 -23.17 -4.27 -27.62
CA LEU A 38 -22.20 -4.02 -26.55
C LEU A 38 -20.81 -4.08 -27.19
N ARG A 39 -20.22 -2.90 -27.41
CA ARG A 39 -18.78 -2.82 -27.60
C ARG A 39 -18.15 -3.43 -26.34
N PRO A 40 -17.35 -4.50 -26.42
CA PRO A 40 -16.69 -5.01 -25.24
C PRO A 40 -15.84 -3.87 -24.67
N ALA A 41 -16.01 -3.64 -23.37
CA ALA A 41 -15.13 -2.78 -22.61
C ALA A 41 -13.68 -3.12 -22.99
N THR A 42 -12.90 -2.07 -23.18
CA THR A 42 -11.47 -2.09 -23.46
C THR A 42 -10.78 -3.29 -22.83
N ARG A 43 -10.02 -4.04 -23.66
CA ARG A 43 -9.19 -5.20 -23.25
C ARG A 43 -8.73 -5.03 -21.81
N ALA A 44 -9.26 -5.85 -20.89
CA ALA A 44 -8.61 -6.05 -19.61
C ALA A 44 -7.15 -6.35 -19.95
N SER A 45 -6.22 -5.51 -19.50
CA SER A 45 -4.81 -5.82 -19.63
C SER A 45 -4.63 -7.21 -19.04
N ALA A 46 -4.18 -8.17 -19.86
CA ALA A 46 -3.90 -9.51 -19.37
C ALA A 46 -3.04 -9.36 -18.11
N LEU A 47 -3.46 -9.99 -17.01
CA LEU A 47 -2.63 -10.06 -15.82
C LEU A 47 -1.25 -10.57 -16.26
N PRO A 48 -0.15 -10.06 -15.68
CA PRO A 48 1.17 -10.59 -15.99
C PRO A 48 1.18 -12.12 -15.82
N ASP A 49 2.13 -12.82 -16.44
CA ASP A 49 2.44 -14.17 -15.98
C ASP A 49 3.04 -14.04 -14.57
N LEU A 50 2.18 -14.08 -13.56
CA LEU A 50 2.50 -13.83 -12.16
C LEU A 50 3.15 -15.06 -11.49
N GLY A 51 3.42 -16.12 -12.25
CA GLY A 51 3.80 -17.42 -11.69
C GLY A 51 2.68 -18.01 -10.82
N ALA A 52 3.04 -19.03 -10.04
CA ALA A 52 2.07 -19.78 -9.23
C ALA A 52 1.86 -19.21 -7.81
N ASP A 53 2.52 -18.12 -7.41
CA ASP A 53 2.42 -17.64 -6.03
C ASP A 53 1.14 -16.81 -5.80
N PRO A 54 0.19 -17.27 -4.96
CA PRO A 54 -1.03 -16.52 -4.70
C PRO A 54 -0.77 -15.15 -4.04
N ILE A 55 0.38 -14.94 -3.39
CA ILE A 55 0.72 -13.61 -2.85
C ILE A 55 0.92 -12.62 -3.99
N ASP A 56 1.66 -12.97 -5.05
CA ASP A 56 1.86 -12.09 -6.20
C ASP A 56 0.54 -11.75 -6.91
N HIS A 57 -0.40 -12.70 -6.97
CA HIS A 57 -1.73 -12.47 -7.55
C HIS A 57 -2.52 -11.42 -6.79
N LEU A 58 -2.43 -11.44 -5.46
CA LEU A 58 -3.08 -10.45 -4.60
C LEU A 58 -2.40 -9.08 -4.70
N LEU A 59 -1.06 -9.03 -4.78
CA LEU A 59 -0.33 -7.78 -4.93
C LEU A 59 -0.53 -7.13 -6.29
N ALA A 60 -0.76 -7.92 -7.34
CA ALA A 60 -0.99 -7.44 -8.69
C ALA A 60 -2.41 -6.90 -8.94
N LEU A 61 -3.32 -6.98 -7.96
CA LEU A 61 -4.61 -6.31 -8.05
C LEU A 61 -4.40 -4.81 -8.20
N ASP A 62 -5.04 -4.21 -9.20
CA ASP A 62 -4.89 -2.78 -9.54
C ASP A 62 -6.25 -2.05 -9.51
N PRO A 63 -6.90 -1.98 -8.34
CA PRO A 63 -8.21 -1.34 -8.22
C PRO A 63 -8.15 0.17 -8.53
N GLY A 64 -7.00 0.82 -8.33
CA GLY A 64 -6.77 2.22 -8.67
C GLY A 64 -6.53 2.48 -10.16
N GLY A 65 -6.33 1.43 -10.97
CA GLY A 65 -6.10 1.54 -12.41
C GLY A 65 -4.79 2.25 -12.77
N ARG A 66 -3.75 2.14 -11.93
CA ARG A 66 -2.43 2.76 -12.16
C ARG A 66 -1.67 2.12 -13.33
N GLY A 67 -2.14 0.96 -13.79
CA GLY A 67 -1.57 0.17 -14.87
C GLY A 67 -0.36 -0.63 -14.40
N ILE A 68 -0.32 -1.08 -13.14
CA ILE A 68 0.86 -1.68 -12.52
C ILE A 68 1.33 -2.94 -13.25
N GLY A 69 0.43 -3.67 -13.93
CA GLY A 69 0.77 -4.88 -14.68
C GLY A 69 1.90 -4.68 -15.71
N ARG A 70 2.11 -3.47 -16.23
CA ARG A 70 3.20 -3.17 -17.17
C ARG A 70 4.60 -3.12 -16.52
N PHE A 71 4.67 -2.95 -15.20
CA PHE A 71 5.93 -2.82 -14.45
C PHE A 71 5.98 -3.67 -13.17
N PHE A 72 4.95 -4.47 -12.91
CA PHE A 72 4.90 -5.41 -11.80
C PHE A 72 6.14 -6.32 -11.78
N GLN A 73 6.59 -6.69 -10.59
CA GLN A 73 7.78 -7.51 -10.39
C GLN A 73 7.39 -8.86 -9.77
N PRO A 74 7.09 -9.90 -10.58
CA PRO A 74 6.83 -11.24 -10.06
C PRO A 74 7.95 -11.71 -9.12
N GLY A 75 7.58 -12.27 -7.98
CA GLY A 75 8.44 -12.69 -6.88
C GLY A 75 9.14 -11.55 -6.15
N GLY A 76 8.75 -10.29 -6.38
CA GLY A 76 9.36 -9.11 -5.75
C GLY A 76 9.30 -9.18 -4.24
N ALA A 77 8.10 -9.41 -3.68
CA ALA A 77 7.90 -9.53 -2.25
C ALA A 77 8.67 -10.71 -1.64
N ARG A 78 8.70 -11.86 -2.33
CA ARG A 78 9.50 -13.04 -1.93
C ARG A 78 10.99 -12.71 -1.85
N ARG A 79 11.57 -12.11 -2.90
CA ARG A 79 13.00 -11.76 -2.94
C ARG A 79 13.36 -10.74 -1.85
N ALA A 80 12.49 -9.77 -1.60
CA ALA A 80 12.67 -8.83 -0.50
C ALA A 80 12.64 -9.53 0.86
N ALA A 81 11.69 -10.45 1.09
CA ALA A 81 11.61 -11.24 2.32
C ALA A 81 12.85 -12.15 2.53
N ASP A 82 13.38 -12.75 1.46
CA ASP A 82 14.55 -13.63 1.51
C ASP A 82 15.81 -12.93 2.05
N THR A 83 15.98 -11.64 1.75
CA THR A 83 17.07 -10.83 2.30
C THR A 83 16.74 -10.29 3.68
N LEU A 84 15.53 -9.73 3.85
CA LEU A 84 15.08 -9.13 5.11
C LEU A 84 15.02 -10.13 6.28
N ARG A 85 14.78 -11.42 6.04
CA ARG A 85 14.81 -12.45 7.10
C ARG A 85 16.16 -12.56 7.83
N ARG A 86 17.24 -12.06 7.23
CA ARG A 86 18.61 -12.05 7.78
C ARG A 86 19.05 -10.66 8.22
N ALA A 87 18.16 -9.67 8.19
CA ALA A 87 18.47 -8.31 8.57
C ALA A 87 18.79 -8.22 10.06
N ARG A 88 19.75 -7.36 10.41
CA ARG A 88 20.13 -7.09 11.81
C ARG A 88 19.71 -5.71 12.25
N ARG A 89 20.02 -4.70 11.43
CA ARG A 89 19.61 -3.30 11.62
C ARG A 89 18.91 -2.83 10.36
N VAL A 90 17.69 -2.35 10.50
CA VAL A 90 16.84 -1.93 9.39
C VAL A 90 16.40 -0.49 9.62
N LEU A 91 16.66 0.35 8.63
CA LEU A 91 16.10 1.69 8.57
C LEU A 91 14.91 1.66 7.61
N VAL A 92 13.71 1.93 8.12
CA VAL A 92 12.48 1.96 7.31
C VAL A 92 12.10 3.42 7.07
N THR A 93 11.84 3.75 5.82
CA THR A 93 11.42 5.09 5.36
C THR A 93 10.06 4.99 4.70
N THR A 94 9.21 5.97 4.93
CA THR A 94 7.84 5.96 4.41
C THR A 94 7.22 7.35 4.37
N GLY A 95 5.99 7.43 3.88
CA GLY A 95 5.18 8.62 3.74
C GLY A 95 5.39 9.31 2.41
N PHE A 96 4.32 9.88 1.90
CA PHE A 96 4.30 10.72 0.72
C PHE A 96 3.46 11.95 1.06
N VAL A 97 4.02 13.16 0.88
CA VAL A 97 3.27 14.39 1.09
C VAL A 97 2.95 14.99 -0.27
N VAL A 98 1.69 14.93 -0.66
CA VAL A 98 1.28 15.20 -2.05
C VAL A 98 0.57 16.52 -2.26
N ASP A 99 0.23 17.19 -1.17
CA ASP A 99 -0.28 18.54 -1.05
C ASP A 99 0.08 19.07 0.35
N SER A 100 -0.07 20.37 0.57
CA SER A 100 0.37 21.03 1.80
C SER A 100 -0.14 20.35 3.08
N GLY A 101 0.80 20.02 3.98
CA GLY A 101 0.53 19.78 5.39
C GLY A 101 -0.07 18.42 5.80
N ALA A 102 -0.25 17.47 4.89
CA ALA A 102 -0.74 16.13 5.25
C ALA A 102 -0.05 15.01 4.46
N ALA A 103 0.52 14.04 5.17
CA ALA A 103 1.01 12.80 4.58
C ALA A 103 -0.18 11.90 4.16
N GLU A 104 0.04 11.10 3.12
CA GLU A 104 -0.93 10.12 2.67
C GLU A 104 -1.09 8.95 3.68
N THR A 105 -2.23 8.28 3.59
CA THR A 105 -2.51 7.04 4.35
C THR A 105 -1.82 5.80 3.78
N ASP A 106 -1.29 5.86 2.56
CA ASP A 106 -0.45 4.80 2.01
C ASP A 106 1.02 4.96 2.43
N GLY A 107 1.64 3.85 2.83
CA GLY A 107 3.00 3.80 3.38
C GLY A 107 3.08 3.53 4.89
N PRO A 108 2.63 4.45 5.77
CA PRO A 108 2.84 4.33 7.21
C PRO A 108 2.30 3.02 7.84
N PRO A 109 1.08 2.55 7.51
CA PRO A 109 0.60 1.24 7.97
C PRO A 109 1.52 0.08 7.54
N GLY A 110 1.94 0.05 6.26
CA GLY A 110 2.88 -0.92 5.71
C GLY A 110 4.22 -0.94 6.44
N ALA A 111 4.77 0.25 6.72
CA ALA A 111 6.01 0.40 7.47
C ALA A 111 5.89 -0.13 8.91
N ALA A 112 4.81 0.21 9.61
CA ALA A 112 4.57 -0.25 10.97
C ALA A 112 4.43 -1.78 11.05
N VAL A 113 3.66 -2.39 10.14
CA VAL A 113 3.47 -3.85 10.07
C VAL A 113 4.77 -4.57 9.74
N LEU A 114 5.53 -4.09 8.75
CA LEU A 114 6.81 -4.68 8.38
C LEU A 114 7.82 -4.59 9.52
N GLY A 115 7.97 -3.42 10.14
CA GLY A 115 8.94 -3.25 11.22
C GLY A 115 8.61 -4.09 12.45
N ARG A 116 7.33 -4.25 12.82
CA ARG A 116 6.91 -5.21 13.86
C ARG A 116 7.30 -6.64 13.51
N ALA A 117 7.08 -7.07 12.27
CA ALA A 117 7.46 -8.40 11.82
C ALA A 117 8.98 -8.63 11.89
N LEU A 118 9.78 -7.62 11.49
CA LEU A 118 11.24 -7.69 11.55
C LEU A 118 11.77 -7.71 12.98
N ARG A 119 11.19 -6.92 13.89
CA ARG A 119 11.50 -6.98 15.33
C ARG A 119 11.18 -8.35 15.92
N ALA A 120 10.04 -8.93 15.56
CA ALA A 120 9.69 -10.28 15.96
C ALA A 120 10.71 -11.33 15.47
N LEU A 121 11.43 -11.07 14.38
CA LEU A 121 12.52 -11.91 13.85
C LEU A 121 13.90 -11.56 14.40
N GLY A 122 13.99 -10.61 15.35
CA GLY A 122 15.23 -10.25 16.04
C GLY A 122 16.02 -9.11 15.40
N ALA A 123 15.46 -8.39 14.43
CA ALA A 123 16.10 -7.20 13.88
C ALA A 123 15.83 -5.95 14.74
N GLU A 124 16.82 -5.08 14.85
CA GLU A 124 16.65 -3.70 15.31
C GLU A 124 16.05 -2.87 14.17
N VAL A 125 14.93 -2.20 14.43
CA VAL A 125 14.23 -1.39 13.44
C VAL A 125 14.11 0.04 13.94
N ARG A 126 14.54 0.99 13.11
CA ARG A 126 14.36 2.44 13.28
C ARG A 126 13.61 2.99 12.07
N TYR A 127 12.83 4.04 12.29
CA TYR A 127 12.06 4.69 11.23
C TYR A 127 12.60 6.07 10.96
N VAL A 128 12.67 6.47 9.68
CA VAL A 128 13.07 7.82 9.25
C VAL A 128 12.03 8.38 8.30
N THR A 129 11.50 9.56 8.60
CA THR A 129 10.45 10.20 7.79
C THR A 129 10.46 11.72 7.94
N ASP A 130 9.71 12.45 7.11
CA ASP A 130 9.54 13.90 7.28
C ASP A 130 8.83 14.24 8.59
N ALA A 131 9.06 15.44 9.11
CA ALA A 131 8.43 15.92 10.34
C ALA A 131 6.89 15.89 10.27
N VAL A 132 6.30 16.16 9.10
CA VAL A 132 4.83 16.11 8.89
C VAL A 132 4.27 14.69 8.93
N THR A 133 5.04 13.70 8.51
CA THR A 133 4.64 12.28 8.49
C THR A 133 4.92 11.60 9.84
N ALA A 134 5.87 12.10 10.63
CA ALA A 134 6.29 11.47 11.88
C ALA A 134 5.14 11.23 12.89
N PRO A 135 4.18 12.14 13.09
CA PRO A 135 3.00 11.88 13.93
C PRO A 135 2.11 10.76 13.39
N VAL A 136 1.93 10.68 12.07
CA VAL A 136 1.12 9.65 11.41
C VAL A 136 1.74 8.28 11.60
N LEU A 137 3.04 8.14 11.35
CA LEU A 137 3.76 6.88 11.56
C LEU A 137 3.78 6.49 13.03
N SER A 138 3.98 7.44 13.94
CA SER A 138 3.91 7.20 15.39
C SER A 138 2.54 6.65 15.81
N ALA A 139 1.45 7.17 15.25
CA ALA A 139 0.11 6.68 15.50
C ALA A 139 -0.12 5.25 14.98
N ALA A 140 0.40 4.93 13.79
CA ALA A 140 0.38 3.56 13.24
C ALA A 140 1.14 2.56 14.15
N LEU A 141 2.35 2.94 14.61
CA LEU A 141 3.13 2.11 15.52
C LEU A 141 2.40 1.88 16.84
N THR A 142 1.87 2.94 17.44
CA THR A 142 1.11 2.87 18.70
C THR A 142 -0.13 2.00 18.57
N ALA A 143 -0.84 2.06 17.44
CA ALA A 143 -2.00 1.22 17.18
C ALA A 143 -1.68 -0.29 17.13
N LEU A 144 -0.42 -0.67 16.87
CA LEU A 144 0.07 -2.05 16.94
C LEU A 144 0.74 -2.41 18.27
N GLY A 145 0.76 -1.49 19.24
CA GLY A 145 1.48 -1.66 20.50
C GLY A 145 3.01 -1.54 20.37
N GLU A 146 3.51 -0.97 19.28
CA GLU A 146 4.94 -0.76 19.04
C GLU A 146 5.41 0.59 19.60
N ALA A 147 6.67 0.66 19.99
CA ALA A 147 7.28 1.93 20.38
C ALA A 147 7.37 2.89 19.19
N ALA A 148 6.89 4.12 19.40
CA ALA A 148 6.91 5.22 18.42
C ALA A 148 8.28 5.93 18.37
N ASP A 149 9.35 5.17 18.14
CA ASP A 149 10.70 5.72 17.93
C ASP A 149 10.91 6.03 16.44
N VAL A 150 10.50 7.24 16.06
CA VAL A 150 10.57 7.77 14.69
C VAL A 150 11.56 8.93 14.65
N ILE A 151 12.56 8.81 13.79
CA ILE A 151 13.54 9.85 13.53
C ILE A 151 12.95 10.80 12.47
N ALA A 152 12.68 12.05 12.84
CA ALA A 152 12.41 13.08 11.85
C ALA A 152 13.68 13.34 11.03
N TRP A 153 13.54 13.47 9.71
CA TRP A 153 14.66 13.74 8.82
C TRP A 153 15.44 14.98 9.31
N PRO A 154 16.76 14.86 9.55
CA PRO A 154 17.53 15.95 10.12
C PRO A 154 17.88 17.00 9.06
N ASP A 155 18.01 18.25 9.50
CA ASP A 155 18.39 19.36 8.62
C ASP A 155 19.84 19.24 8.09
N GLY A 156 20.07 19.88 6.94
CA GLY A 156 21.40 20.05 6.32
C GLY A 156 21.82 18.95 5.34
N ASP A 157 22.69 19.32 4.41
CA ASP A 157 23.02 18.56 3.19
C ASP A 157 23.63 17.16 3.43
N ASP A 158 24.21 16.94 4.62
CA ASP A 158 24.88 15.70 5.00
C ASP A 158 24.01 14.74 5.83
N ALA A 159 22.71 15.01 5.96
CA ALA A 159 21.74 14.23 6.73
C ALA A 159 21.84 12.71 6.48
N ALA A 160 21.81 12.30 5.21
CA ALA A 160 21.89 10.89 4.81
C ALA A 160 23.19 10.23 5.30
N ARG A 161 24.34 10.90 5.13
CA ARG A 161 25.64 10.35 5.53
C ARG A 161 25.72 10.18 7.05
N ARG A 162 25.23 11.15 7.81
CA ARG A 162 25.20 11.09 9.27
C ARG A 162 24.32 9.94 9.76
N LEU A 163 23.11 9.80 9.23
CA LEU A 163 22.20 8.70 9.58
C LEU A 163 22.78 7.33 9.22
N LEU A 164 23.36 7.18 8.03
CA LEU A 164 24.02 5.92 7.65
C LEU A 164 25.20 5.58 8.57
N ALA A 165 25.97 6.59 9.00
CA ALA A 165 27.11 6.40 9.89
C ALA A 165 26.71 6.08 11.35
N SER A 166 25.63 6.71 11.86
CA SER A 166 25.13 6.50 13.22
C SER A 166 24.35 5.18 13.35
N GLU A 167 23.37 4.95 12.47
CA GLU A 167 22.49 3.78 12.54
C GLU A 167 23.14 2.52 11.99
N ARG A 168 24.16 2.67 11.13
CA ARG A 168 24.92 1.58 10.48
C ARG A 168 23.99 0.47 9.95
N PRO A 169 22.96 0.79 9.15
CA PRO A 169 21.95 -0.18 8.78
C PRO A 169 22.57 -1.32 7.96
N THR A 170 22.01 -2.52 8.12
CA THR A 170 22.26 -3.64 7.20
C THR A 170 21.32 -3.63 6.01
N HIS A 171 20.13 -3.04 6.20
CA HIS A 171 19.10 -2.92 5.19
C HIS A 171 18.43 -1.54 5.26
N LEU A 172 18.08 -0.99 4.11
CA LEU A 172 17.17 0.14 3.97
C LEU A 172 15.88 -0.33 3.31
N VAL A 173 14.74 0.16 3.79
CA VAL A 173 13.43 -0.12 3.18
C VAL A 173 12.72 1.20 2.93
N ALA A 174 12.23 1.41 1.71
CA ALA A 174 11.31 2.49 1.37
C ALA A 174 9.93 1.91 1.08
N ILE A 175 8.88 2.47 1.67
CA ILE A 175 7.48 2.10 1.41
C ILE A 175 6.71 3.39 1.15
N GLU A 176 6.23 3.57 -0.07
CA GLU A 176 5.51 4.79 -0.48
C GLU A 176 6.31 6.05 -0.18
N ARG A 177 7.62 6.01 -0.43
CA ARG A 177 8.50 7.17 -0.23
C ARG A 177 8.88 7.74 -1.59
N PRO A 178 8.63 9.04 -1.87
CA PRO A 178 9.03 9.67 -3.12
C PRO A 178 10.53 9.55 -3.36
N GLY A 179 10.89 9.22 -4.60
CA GLY A 179 12.27 9.26 -5.08
C GLY A 179 12.39 10.28 -6.21
N ARG A 180 13.50 11.01 -6.27
CA ARG A 180 13.67 12.09 -7.25
C ARG A 180 13.47 11.63 -8.70
N ALA A 181 12.87 12.48 -9.51
CA ALA A 181 12.85 12.35 -10.95
C ALA A 181 14.21 12.77 -11.57
N ARG A 182 14.32 12.72 -12.90
CA ARG A 182 15.57 13.01 -13.62
C ARG A 182 16.10 14.43 -13.40
N ASP A 183 15.20 15.38 -13.19
CA ASP A 183 15.50 16.79 -12.89
C ASP A 183 15.77 17.05 -11.40
N GLY A 184 15.79 16.00 -10.57
CA GLY A 184 16.06 16.10 -9.14
C GLY A 184 14.83 16.45 -8.29
N THR A 185 13.67 16.69 -8.90
CA THR A 185 12.45 17.05 -8.16
C THR A 185 11.64 15.82 -7.78
N TYR A 186 10.83 15.95 -6.72
CA TYR A 186 9.82 14.97 -6.37
C TYR A 186 8.51 15.36 -7.04
N ARG A 187 7.84 14.38 -7.67
CA ARG A 187 6.60 14.64 -8.41
C ARG A 187 5.49 13.71 -7.94
N ASN A 188 4.27 14.23 -7.80
CA ASN A 188 3.11 13.38 -7.60
C ASN A 188 2.62 12.75 -8.92
N MET A 189 1.61 11.89 -8.85
CA MET A 189 1.05 11.20 -10.04
C MET A 189 0.46 12.13 -11.10
N ARG A 190 0.17 13.40 -10.77
CA ARG A 190 -0.29 14.44 -11.71
C ARG A 190 0.87 15.22 -12.35
N GLY A 191 2.11 14.93 -11.97
CA GLY A 191 3.32 15.61 -12.45
C GLY A 191 3.62 16.93 -11.77
N ALA A 192 2.84 17.31 -10.76
CA ALA A 192 3.12 18.50 -9.96
C ALA A 192 4.38 18.29 -9.11
N ASP A 193 5.16 19.34 -8.96
CA ASP A 193 6.32 19.34 -8.07
C ASP A 193 5.83 19.38 -6.62
N VAL A 194 6.33 18.47 -5.81
CA VAL A 194 5.98 18.33 -4.39
C VAL A 194 7.22 18.37 -3.51
N SER A 195 8.34 18.86 -4.04
CA SER A 195 9.63 18.86 -3.36
C SER A 195 9.63 19.73 -2.11
N GLU A 196 8.80 20.78 -2.08
CA GLU A 196 8.64 21.64 -0.92
C GLU A 196 8.20 20.87 0.34
N TRP A 197 7.46 19.78 0.17
CA TRP A 197 6.86 19.04 1.29
C TRP A 197 7.54 17.70 1.59
N ASN A 198 8.52 17.30 0.77
CA ASN A 198 9.17 16.01 0.87
C ASN A 198 10.68 16.21 1.04
N ALA A 199 11.19 15.81 2.19
CA ALA A 199 12.61 15.77 2.46
C ALA A 199 13.33 14.79 1.53
N GLY A 200 14.60 15.07 1.26
CA GLY A 200 15.49 14.27 0.41
C GLY A 200 15.96 12.95 1.03
N ILE A 201 15.02 12.19 1.60
CA ILE A 201 15.23 10.90 2.25
C ILE A 201 15.79 9.85 1.26
N ASP A 202 15.51 10.00 -0.03
CA ASP A 202 16.03 9.14 -1.09
C ASP A 202 17.57 9.17 -1.22
N GLU A 203 18.24 10.21 -0.69
CA GLU A 203 19.70 10.26 -0.56
C GLU A 203 20.26 9.08 0.24
N LEU A 204 19.50 8.51 1.19
CA LEU A 204 19.91 7.30 1.91
C LEU A 204 20.14 6.12 0.95
N PHE A 205 19.30 6.01 -0.08
CA PHE A 205 19.33 4.93 -1.05
C PHE A 205 20.38 5.18 -2.13
N VAL A 206 20.52 6.44 -2.57
CA VAL A 206 21.60 6.84 -3.48
C VAL A 206 22.98 6.59 -2.86
N ARG A 207 23.12 6.75 -1.54
CA ARG A 207 24.38 6.61 -0.80
C ARG A 207 24.50 5.31 0.00
N ALA A 208 23.64 4.32 -0.27
CA ALA A 208 23.55 3.10 0.51
C ALA A 208 24.85 2.27 0.55
N GLY A 209 25.72 2.40 -0.45
CA GLY A 209 27.01 1.70 -0.49
C GLY A 209 26.82 0.17 -0.56
N ARG A 210 27.13 -0.54 0.55
CA ARG A 210 26.98 -2.00 0.67
C ARG A 210 25.69 -2.42 1.40
N VAL A 211 24.85 -1.46 1.79
CA VAL A 211 23.60 -1.73 2.48
C VAL A 211 22.57 -2.27 1.49
N THR A 212 21.92 -3.38 1.81
CA THR A 212 20.87 -3.95 0.95
C THR A 212 19.66 -3.03 0.94
N THR A 213 19.12 -2.71 -0.23
CA THR A 213 18.02 -1.77 -0.40
C THR A 213 16.75 -2.45 -0.91
N VAL A 214 15.62 -2.14 -0.28
CA VAL A 214 14.29 -2.61 -0.67
C VAL A 214 13.40 -1.39 -0.92
N GLY A 215 12.66 -1.39 -2.02
CA GLY A 215 11.67 -0.36 -2.34
C GLY A 215 10.30 -1.00 -2.58
N VAL A 216 9.26 -0.35 -2.08
CA VAL A 216 7.85 -0.69 -2.30
C VAL A 216 7.14 0.55 -2.80
N GLY A 217 6.49 0.42 -3.96
CA GLY A 217 5.76 1.50 -4.62
C GLY A 217 4.65 0.97 -5.52
N ASP A 218 3.81 1.87 -6.03
CA ASP A 218 2.68 1.50 -6.88
C ASP A 218 2.44 2.47 -8.08
N GLY A 219 3.05 3.66 -8.06
CA GLY A 219 2.82 4.73 -9.03
C GLY A 219 3.97 4.92 -10.03
N GLY A 220 5.21 4.67 -9.61
CA GLY A 220 6.42 4.83 -10.41
C GLY A 220 7.32 6.02 -10.01
N ASN A 221 6.86 6.87 -9.11
CA ASN A 221 7.55 8.07 -8.59
C ASN A 221 8.21 7.85 -7.22
N GLU A 222 8.16 6.62 -6.71
CA GLU A 222 8.70 6.21 -5.42
C GLU A 222 10.13 5.66 -5.54
N ILE A 223 10.85 5.65 -4.42
CA ILE A 223 12.17 5.05 -4.30
C ILE A 223 12.12 3.58 -4.75
N GLY A 224 13.03 3.21 -5.66
CA GLY A 224 13.15 1.87 -6.23
C GLY A 224 12.50 1.74 -7.60
N MET A 225 11.58 2.63 -7.97
CA MET A 225 10.95 2.61 -9.30
C MET A 225 11.93 2.92 -10.43
N GLY A 226 13.13 3.40 -10.12
CA GLY A 226 14.27 3.48 -11.05
C GLY A 226 14.56 2.15 -11.75
N ASN A 227 14.35 1.01 -11.07
CA ASN A 227 14.54 -0.34 -11.63
C ASN A 227 13.64 -0.62 -12.85
N VAL A 228 12.48 0.03 -12.91
CA VAL A 228 11.45 -0.19 -13.94
C VAL A 228 11.16 1.06 -14.76
N ARG A 229 11.97 2.11 -14.61
CA ARG A 229 11.81 3.40 -15.29
C ARG A 229 11.64 3.29 -16.80
N ALA A 230 12.39 2.41 -17.46
CA ALA A 230 12.26 2.19 -18.90
C ALA A 230 10.91 1.59 -19.30
N ARG A 231 10.28 0.78 -18.44
CA ARG A 231 8.92 0.25 -18.66
C ARG A 231 7.87 1.31 -18.35
N LEU A 232 8.04 2.09 -17.28
CA LEU A 232 7.17 3.22 -16.93
C LEU A 232 7.11 4.26 -18.04
N ALA A 233 8.26 4.63 -18.64
CA ALA A 233 8.33 5.62 -19.71
C ALA A 233 7.52 5.24 -20.97
N LYS A 234 7.24 3.95 -21.20
CA LYS A 234 6.36 3.50 -22.29
C LYS A 234 4.89 3.87 -22.06
N GLY A 235 4.53 4.25 -20.84
CA GLY A 235 3.20 4.75 -20.47
C GLY A 235 2.90 6.18 -20.93
N GLY A 236 3.85 6.87 -21.57
CA GLY A 236 3.68 8.21 -22.13
C GLY A 236 4.50 9.30 -21.43
N GLY A 237 4.38 10.54 -21.91
CA GLY A 237 5.21 11.67 -21.45
C GLY A 237 5.08 11.98 -19.96
N LEU A 238 3.87 11.90 -19.39
CA LEU A 238 3.65 12.09 -17.96
C LEU A 238 4.34 11.00 -17.14
N ALA A 239 4.17 9.73 -17.51
CA ALA A 239 4.81 8.61 -16.83
C ALA A 239 6.34 8.71 -16.88
N ALA A 240 6.90 9.10 -18.03
CA ALA A 240 8.34 9.34 -18.17
C ALA A 240 8.87 10.50 -17.31
N ARG A 241 8.03 11.53 -17.09
CA ARG A 241 8.37 12.72 -16.30
C ARG A 241 8.36 12.46 -14.81
N ILE A 242 7.37 11.71 -14.31
CA ILE A 242 7.25 11.42 -12.86
C ILE A 242 8.14 10.27 -12.41
N ALA A 243 8.57 9.40 -13.33
CA ALA A 243 9.30 8.19 -12.98
C ALA A 243 10.59 8.50 -12.20
N SER A 244 10.68 7.93 -11.01
CA SER A 244 11.86 8.05 -10.16
C SER A 244 13.10 7.50 -10.87
N VAL A 245 14.26 8.10 -10.61
CA VAL A 245 15.56 7.56 -11.03
C VAL A 245 16.23 6.73 -9.93
N VAL A 246 15.69 6.74 -8.71
CA VAL A 246 16.28 6.05 -7.57
C VAL A 246 15.98 4.56 -7.69
N SER A 247 17.04 3.75 -7.74
CA SER A 247 17.00 2.30 -7.90
C SER A 247 17.31 1.60 -6.57
N VAL A 248 16.91 0.33 -6.44
CA VAL A 248 17.12 -0.51 -5.25
C VAL A 248 17.48 -1.94 -5.65
N ASP A 249 18.01 -2.74 -4.74
CA ASP A 249 18.35 -4.14 -4.99
C ASP A 249 17.09 -5.00 -5.19
N HIS A 250 16.06 -4.75 -4.38
CA HIS A 250 14.80 -5.49 -4.43
C HIS A 250 13.61 -4.53 -4.51
N LEU A 251 12.99 -4.46 -5.68
CA LEU A 251 11.74 -3.73 -5.88
C LEU A 251 10.54 -4.66 -5.69
N VAL A 252 9.56 -4.19 -4.91
CA VAL A 252 8.21 -4.72 -4.80
C VAL A 252 7.25 -3.71 -5.41
N VAL A 253 6.38 -4.18 -6.29
CA VAL A 253 5.30 -3.38 -6.87
C VAL A 253 3.99 -4.00 -6.43
N ALA A 254 3.04 -3.20 -5.97
CA ALA A 254 1.71 -3.66 -5.62
C ALA A 254 0.65 -2.62 -6.06
N GLY A 255 -0.64 -2.96 -5.96
CA GLY A 255 -1.72 -2.00 -6.23
C GLY A 255 -1.86 -0.88 -5.21
N VAL A 256 -1.34 -1.10 -4.00
CA VAL A 256 -1.22 -0.14 -2.89
C VAL A 256 0.09 -0.50 -2.18
N SER A 257 0.93 0.47 -1.85
CA SER A 257 2.25 0.20 -1.26
C SER A 257 2.19 -0.49 0.10
N ASN A 258 1.20 -0.17 0.93
CA ASN A 258 0.89 -0.92 2.16
C ASN A 258 0.75 -2.42 1.88
N TRP A 259 0.06 -2.80 0.80
CA TRP A 259 -0.13 -4.20 0.43
C TRP A 259 1.19 -4.86 0.04
N GLY A 260 2.07 -4.15 -0.67
CA GLY A 260 3.41 -4.63 -0.99
C GLY A 260 4.20 -4.99 0.28
N ALA A 261 4.15 -4.13 1.30
CA ALA A 261 4.77 -4.41 2.60
C ALA A 261 4.13 -5.62 3.30
N TYR A 262 2.81 -5.75 3.25
CA TYR A 262 2.08 -6.90 3.80
C TYR A 262 2.45 -8.21 3.08
N GLY A 263 2.66 -8.18 1.77
CA GLY A 263 3.17 -9.30 0.99
C GLY A 263 4.57 -9.75 1.42
N ILE A 264 5.47 -8.80 1.70
CA ILE A 264 6.79 -9.10 2.29
C ILE A 264 6.61 -9.82 3.63
N VAL A 265 5.74 -9.31 4.51
CA VAL A 265 5.49 -9.91 5.83
C VAL A 265 4.87 -11.29 5.73
N ALA A 266 3.95 -11.52 4.79
CA ALA A 266 3.38 -12.82 4.50
C ALA A 266 4.47 -13.84 4.10
N HIS A 267 5.43 -13.44 3.26
CA HIS A 267 6.59 -14.26 2.92
C HIS A 267 7.55 -14.48 4.09
N LEU A 268 7.82 -13.45 4.90
CA LEU A 268 8.62 -13.60 6.12
C LEU A 268 7.97 -14.63 7.06
N GLY A 269 6.65 -14.61 7.20
CA GLY A 269 5.91 -15.59 8.00
C GLY A 269 6.06 -17.02 7.47
N ARG A 270 5.95 -17.21 6.14
CA ARG A 270 6.25 -18.50 5.48
C ARG A 270 7.66 -18.98 5.81
N LEU A 271 8.65 -18.13 5.62
CA LEU A 271 10.07 -18.44 5.84
C LEU A 271 10.40 -18.75 7.30
N ALA A 272 9.70 -18.09 8.24
CA ALA A 272 9.85 -18.30 9.68
C ALA A 272 9.00 -19.47 10.22
N GLY A 273 8.13 -20.06 9.40
CA GLY A 273 7.21 -21.12 9.82
C GLY A 273 6.16 -20.67 10.84
N ARG A 274 5.86 -19.37 10.93
CA ARG A 274 4.88 -18.80 11.88
C ARG A 274 4.22 -17.53 11.33
N PRO A 275 2.97 -17.22 11.69
CA PRO A 275 2.31 -16.01 11.22
C PRO A 275 2.99 -14.75 11.77
N LEU A 276 3.24 -13.78 10.89
CA LEU A 276 3.78 -12.45 11.23
C LEU A 276 2.88 -11.30 10.75
N LEU A 277 1.92 -11.59 9.88
CA LEU A 277 0.98 -10.61 9.35
C LEU A 277 0.01 -10.16 10.44
N HIS A 278 -0.40 -8.89 10.39
CA HIS A 278 -1.44 -8.35 11.25
C HIS A 278 -2.82 -8.89 10.86
N THR A 279 -3.82 -8.58 11.69
CA THR A 279 -5.20 -8.99 11.48
C THR A 279 -5.99 -7.94 10.69
N PRO A 280 -7.14 -8.31 10.09
CA PRO A 280 -8.06 -7.34 9.48
C PRO A 280 -8.51 -6.24 10.44
N ASP A 281 -8.65 -6.55 11.74
CA ASP A 281 -9.01 -5.55 12.74
C ASP A 281 -7.85 -4.61 13.08
N ASP A 282 -6.61 -5.12 13.08
CA ASP A 282 -5.42 -4.27 13.15
C ASP A 282 -5.39 -3.29 11.97
N GLU A 283 -5.71 -3.72 10.75
CA GLU A 283 -5.71 -2.86 9.56
C GLU A 283 -6.65 -1.66 9.72
N ARG A 284 -7.87 -1.92 10.22
CA ARG A 284 -8.85 -0.87 10.48
C ARG A 284 -8.34 0.12 11.52
N ARG A 285 -7.75 -0.39 12.62
CA ARG A 285 -7.17 0.45 13.67
C ARG A 285 -6.00 1.29 13.15
N LEU A 286 -5.11 0.69 12.37
CA LEU A 286 -3.94 1.33 11.78
C LEU A 286 -4.32 2.54 10.93
N VAL A 287 -5.18 2.33 9.93
CA VAL A 287 -5.56 3.42 9.02
C VAL A 287 -6.38 4.49 9.75
N THR A 288 -7.28 4.09 10.65
CA THR A 288 -8.05 5.04 11.48
C THR A 288 -7.13 5.90 12.34
N ALA A 289 -6.10 5.31 12.95
CA ALA A 289 -5.13 6.04 13.76
C ALA A 289 -4.29 7.01 12.92
N CYS A 290 -3.90 6.62 11.69
CA CYS A 290 -3.20 7.50 10.76
C CYS A 290 -4.04 8.74 10.41
N VAL A 291 -5.32 8.54 10.08
CA VAL A 291 -6.25 9.64 9.74
C VAL A 291 -6.51 10.53 10.95
N ALA A 292 -6.68 9.95 12.14
CA ALA A 292 -6.82 10.71 13.39
C ALA A 292 -5.57 11.56 13.70
N ALA A 293 -4.38 11.10 13.29
CA ALA A 293 -3.13 11.85 13.39
C ALA A 293 -2.93 12.88 12.25
N GLY A 294 -3.90 13.03 11.35
CA GLY A 294 -3.93 14.07 10.33
C GLY A 294 -3.65 13.61 8.90
N ALA A 295 -3.42 12.30 8.67
CA ALA A 295 -3.22 11.75 7.33
C ALA A 295 -4.47 11.92 6.46
N CYS A 296 -4.26 11.99 5.15
CA CYS A 296 -5.32 12.06 4.15
C CYS A 296 -5.20 10.95 3.12
N ASP A 297 -6.29 10.67 2.41
CA ASP A 297 -6.26 9.79 1.27
C ASP A 297 -5.48 10.42 0.10
N GLY A 298 -4.53 9.68 -0.48
CA GLY A 298 -3.66 10.17 -1.55
C GLY A 298 -4.37 10.53 -2.86
N VAL A 299 -5.57 9.96 -3.09
CA VAL A 299 -6.38 10.21 -4.29
C VAL A 299 -7.40 11.33 -4.02
N THR A 300 -8.16 11.22 -2.93
CA THR A 300 -9.28 12.15 -2.64
C THR A 300 -8.85 13.41 -1.90
N ARG A 301 -7.68 13.38 -1.24
CA ARG A 301 -7.12 14.44 -0.38
C ARG A 301 -7.97 14.77 0.84
N ARG A 302 -8.93 13.92 1.17
CA ARG A 302 -9.77 14.08 2.36
C ARG A 302 -9.19 13.28 3.52
N ARG A 303 -9.43 13.78 4.73
CA ARG A 303 -9.16 13.05 5.98
C ARG A 303 -10.29 12.05 6.22
N GLU A 304 -10.26 10.98 5.46
CA GLU A 304 -11.24 9.90 5.52
C GLU A 304 -10.50 8.57 5.66
N PRO A 305 -11.10 7.55 6.30
CA PRO A 305 -10.46 6.26 6.53
C PRO A 305 -10.42 5.42 5.25
N THR A 306 -9.66 5.89 4.27
CA THR A 306 -9.40 5.23 3.00
C THR A 306 -7.92 5.27 2.69
N VAL A 307 -7.47 4.35 1.85
CA VAL A 307 -6.14 4.36 1.26
C VAL A 307 -6.31 4.23 -0.25
N ASP A 308 -5.74 5.15 -1.01
CA ASP A 308 -5.87 5.23 -2.47
C ASP A 308 -7.31 5.22 -3.01
N GLY A 309 -8.21 5.87 -2.29
CA GLY A 309 -9.63 5.94 -2.62
C GLY A 309 -10.40 4.64 -2.33
N LEU A 310 -9.78 3.67 -1.67
CA LEU A 310 -10.40 2.40 -1.30
C LEU A 310 -10.83 2.40 0.16
N ALA A 311 -12.01 1.83 0.43
CA ALA A 311 -12.55 1.72 1.78
C ALA A 311 -11.78 0.70 2.64
N LEU A 312 -11.72 0.92 3.97
CA LEU A 312 -11.10 0.01 4.94
C LEU A 312 -11.45 -1.46 4.75
N ASP A 313 -12.71 -1.78 4.43
CA ASP A 313 -13.17 -3.15 4.21
C ASP A 313 -12.37 -3.87 3.12
N THR A 314 -11.94 -3.13 2.08
CA THR A 314 -11.12 -3.67 0.99
C THR A 314 -9.75 -4.09 1.50
N HIS A 315 -9.09 -3.23 2.27
CA HIS A 315 -7.76 -3.54 2.82
C HIS A 315 -7.82 -4.66 3.86
N ALA A 316 -8.84 -4.65 4.73
CA ALA A 316 -9.09 -5.71 5.72
C ALA A 316 -9.34 -7.08 5.05
N ALA A 317 -10.11 -7.10 3.94
CA ALA A 317 -10.31 -8.31 3.15
C ALA A 317 -9.01 -8.79 2.51
N LEU A 318 -8.18 -7.88 1.99
CA LEU A 318 -6.88 -8.26 1.43
C LEU A 318 -5.95 -8.85 2.49
N VAL A 319 -5.89 -8.28 3.69
CA VAL A 319 -5.11 -8.84 4.81
C VAL A 319 -5.56 -10.27 5.13
N THR A 320 -6.86 -10.53 5.10
CA THR A 320 -7.41 -11.89 5.26
C THR A 320 -6.88 -12.83 4.18
N LEU A 321 -6.97 -12.42 2.91
CA LEU A 321 -6.54 -13.22 1.77
C LEU A 321 -5.03 -13.47 1.77
N LEU A 322 -4.22 -12.46 2.11
CA LEU A 322 -2.78 -12.61 2.29
C LEU A 322 -2.45 -13.59 3.42
N GLY A 323 -3.20 -13.55 4.53
CA GLY A 323 -3.05 -14.51 5.62
C GLY A 323 -3.37 -15.96 5.22
N VAL A 324 -4.36 -16.16 4.33
CA VAL A 324 -4.66 -17.47 3.75
C VAL A 324 -3.56 -17.89 2.77
N ALA A 325 -3.16 -17.00 1.86
CA ALA A 325 -2.09 -17.24 0.90
C ALA A 325 -0.79 -17.60 1.61
N ALA A 326 -0.42 -16.90 2.69
CA ALA A 326 0.77 -17.19 3.50
C ALA A 326 0.81 -18.62 4.05
N LYS A 327 -0.34 -19.29 4.22
CA LYS A 327 -0.42 -20.69 4.69
C LYS A 327 -0.37 -21.71 3.57
N ALA A 328 -0.62 -21.30 2.32
CA ALA A 328 -0.50 -22.18 1.17
C ALA A 328 0.96 -22.64 1.05
N ARG A 329 1.17 -23.96 0.95
CA ARG A 329 2.49 -24.55 0.71
C ARG A 329 2.95 -24.11 -0.69
N ALA A 330 4.17 -23.60 -0.79
CA ALA A 330 4.84 -23.31 -2.05
C ALA A 330 5.27 -24.60 -2.75
#